data_AF-A0A928S854-F1
#
_entry.id   AF-A0A928S854-F1
#
_cell.length_a   1.000
_cell.length_b   1.000
_cell.length_c   1.000
_cell.angle_alpha   90.00
_cell.angle_beta   90.00
_cell.angle_gamma   90.00
#
_symmetry.space_group_name_H-M   'P 1'
#
loop_
_entity.id
_entity.type
_entity.pdbx_description
1 polymer ?
#
loop_
_entity_poly.entity_id
_entity_poly.type
_entity_poly.pdbx_seq_one_letter_code
_entity_poly.pdbx_strand_id
1 'polypeptide(L)'
;MGTLFSPTDHDFERFPTTRYQGSKRRSAVWIVEQLSDLDYRTVLDAFGGTGSVAYAFKCAGKAVTYNDALKFNHQIGTALIENGRVRLSASSIEGLLVRQPGVCYGDFVQRTFPGIYFTDEENAQLDVAVGNIAVLDSVYERALAWFGLLQAATAKRPYNLFHRANLYMRLADVKRGFGNKASWDRPFNEHVEAFCMQANRAVFDNGEPCRSVCADAREVGGRYDLVYLDPPYVSRTGTGVDYRAFYHFLEGLVQYEHWSGLIDLTSKHRELRSEPSGWADRRRVGACLREVLDRYRESILVVSYRDDGIPTIAELEADLHQFKRRVRVAREGPSAYALSKQATSREVLLIGTD
;
A
#
# COMPACT_ATOMS: atom_id res chain seq x y z
N MET A 1 15.27 0.59 -29.25
CA MET A 1 14.55 0.78 -27.98
C MET A 1 13.67 -0.44 -27.78
N GLY A 2 14.17 -1.45 -27.06
CA GLY A 2 13.33 -2.54 -26.59
C GLY A 2 12.62 -2.07 -25.32
N THR A 3 11.34 -2.36 -25.17
CA THR A 3 10.63 -2.18 -23.90
C THR A 3 11.30 -3.08 -22.85
N LEU A 4 11.56 -2.56 -21.63
CA LEU A 4 12.04 -3.35 -20.48
C LEU A 4 11.17 -4.59 -20.24
N PHE A 5 9.90 -4.44 -20.53
CA PHE A 5 8.95 -5.52 -20.71
C PHE A 5 9.15 -6.08 -22.13
N SER A 6 10.21 -6.89 -22.29
CA SER A 6 10.16 -8.02 -23.22
C SER A 6 8.91 -8.84 -22.88
N PRO A 7 8.32 -9.65 -23.78
CA PRO A 7 7.37 -10.68 -23.36
C PRO A 7 8.11 -11.71 -22.49
N THR A 8 8.43 -11.34 -21.25
CA THR A 8 8.71 -12.24 -20.15
C THR A 8 7.36 -12.71 -19.62
N ASP A 9 7.31 -13.91 -19.03
CA ASP A 9 6.08 -14.55 -18.52
C ASP A 9 5.38 -13.78 -17.36
N HIS A 10 5.86 -12.58 -17.02
CA HIS A 10 5.54 -11.84 -15.79
C HIS A 10 4.98 -10.45 -16.10
N ASP A 11 3.72 -10.44 -16.51
CA ASP A 11 2.96 -9.24 -16.89
C ASP A 11 2.49 -8.42 -15.67
N PHE A 12 2.78 -7.11 -15.67
CA PHE A 12 2.30 -6.16 -14.66
C PHE A 12 0.76 -6.05 -14.64
N GLU A 13 0.06 -6.38 -15.72
CA GLU A 13 -1.41 -6.39 -15.76
C GLU A 13 -2.02 -7.37 -14.75
N ARG A 14 -1.26 -8.39 -14.31
CA ARG A 14 -1.68 -9.30 -13.24
C ARG A 14 -1.73 -8.62 -11.87
N PHE A 15 -1.08 -7.47 -11.70
CA PHE A 15 -1.10 -6.74 -10.44
C PHE A 15 -2.54 -6.33 -10.08
N PRO A 16 -3.01 -6.64 -8.85
CA PRO A 16 -4.39 -6.40 -8.47
C PRO A 16 -4.82 -4.95 -8.62
N THR A 17 -6.13 -4.76 -8.78
CA THR A 17 -6.71 -3.43 -8.62
C THR A 17 -6.60 -3.00 -7.15
N THR A 18 -6.32 -1.72 -6.91
CA THR A 18 -6.19 -1.17 -5.56
C THR A 18 -6.95 0.14 -5.43
N ARG A 19 -7.48 0.38 -4.23
CA ARG A 19 -8.26 1.56 -3.86
C ARG A 19 -7.56 2.39 -2.77
N TYR A 20 -6.24 2.33 -2.75
CA TYR A 20 -5.37 3.05 -1.83
C TYR A 20 -5.06 4.47 -2.31
N GLN A 21 -5.09 5.45 -1.42
CA GLN A 21 -4.79 6.84 -1.73
C GLN A 21 -3.31 7.00 -2.07
N GLY A 22 -3.01 7.61 -3.21
CA GLY A 22 -1.61 7.80 -3.64
C GLY A 22 -0.96 6.56 -4.27
N SER A 23 -1.74 5.50 -4.55
CA SER A 23 -1.22 4.31 -5.25
C SER A 23 -0.54 4.67 -6.57
N LYS A 24 0.68 4.16 -6.75
CA LYS A 24 1.49 4.33 -7.98
C LYS A 24 1.20 3.28 -9.04
N ARG A 25 0.09 2.54 -8.97
CA ARG A 25 -0.25 1.49 -9.96
C ARG A 25 -0.21 2.00 -11.41
N ARG A 26 -0.61 3.27 -11.65
CA ARG A 26 -0.58 3.87 -12.99
C ARG A 26 0.83 4.24 -13.47
N SER A 27 1.66 4.72 -12.56
CA SER A 27 3.01 5.23 -12.86
C SER A 27 4.10 4.17 -12.68
N ALA A 28 3.80 3.01 -12.09
CA ALA A 28 4.79 1.98 -11.73
C ALA A 28 5.62 1.49 -12.93
N VAL A 29 4.97 1.20 -14.06
CA VAL A 29 5.64 0.81 -15.31
C VAL A 29 6.55 1.93 -15.80
N TRP A 30 6.05 3.17 -15.84
CA TRP A 30 6.82 4.34 -16.24
C TRP A 30 8.04 4.58 -15.34
N ILE A 31 7.91 4.42 -14.02
CA ILE A 31 9.02 4.54 -13.06
C ILE A 31 10.11 3.54 -13.39
N VAL A 32 9.78 2.27 -13.55
CA VAL A 32 10.76 1.23 -13.90
C VAL A 32 11.38 1.50 -15.27
N GLU A 33 10.60 2.01 -16.22
CA GLU A 33 11.11 2.43 -17.54
C GLU A 33 12.16 3.53 -17.50
N GLN A 34 11.98 4.54 -16.63
CA GLN A 34 12.96 5.61 -16.44
C GLN A 34 14.30 5.08 -15.91
N LEU A 35 14.34 3.88 -15.35
CA LEU A 35 15.51 3.27 -14.74
C LEU A 35 16.14 2.18 -15.64
N SER A 36 15.60 1.94 -16.85
CA SER A 36 16.06 0.89 -17.78
C SER A 36 17.54 0.92 -18.13
N ASP A 37 18.11 2.12 -18.20
CA ASP A 37 19.47 2.38 -18.64
C ASP A 37 20.52 2.22 -17.52
N LEU A 38 20.07 1.95 -16.30
CA LEU A 38 20.92 1.80 -15.12
C LEU A 38 21.21 0.33 -14.82
N ASP A 39 22.42 0.05 -14.36
CA ASP A 39 22.82 -1.28 -13.89
C ASP A 39 22.52 -1.43 -12.39
N TYR A 40 21.58 -2.31 -12.06
CA TYR A 40 21.20 -2.66 -10.68
C TYR A 40 20.48 -4.00 -10.65
N ARG A 41 20.71 -4.79 -9.59
CA ARG A 41 20.06 -6.08 -9.38
C ARG A 41 19.14 -6.08 -8.16
N THR A 42 19.60 -5.48 -7.07
CA THR A 42 18.89 -5.42 -5.79
C THR A 42 18.18 -4.08 -5.61
N VAL A 43 16.90 -4.13 -5.22
CA VAL A 43 16.06 -2.93 -5.06
C VAL A 43 15.42 -2.92 -3.68
N LEU A 44 15.48 -1.78 -3.00
CA LEU A 44 14.62 -1.47 -1.85
C LEU A 44 13.49 -0.55 -2.31
N ASP A 45 12.24 -1.00 -2.17
CA ASP A 45 11.06 -0.12 -2.14
C ASP A 45 10.82 0.28 -0.68
N ALA A 46 11.28 1.46 -0.28
CA ALA A 46 11.32 1.85 1.13
C ALA A 46 9.95 2.27 1.69
N PHE A 47 9.00 2.61 0.82
CA PHE A 47 7.65 3.08 1.15
C PHE A 47 6.63 2.33 0.28
N GLY A 48 6.51 1.05 0.54
CA GLY A 48 5.91 0.10 -0.37
C GLY A 48 4.42 0.33 -0.62
N GLY A 49 3.65 0.81 0.37
CA GLY A 49 2.24 1.09 0.22
C GLY A 49 1.49 -0.10 -0.39
N THR A 50 0.90 0.09 -1.57
CA THR A 50 0.20 -0.99 -2.30
C THR A 50 1.10 -2.09 -2.89
N GLY A 51 2.42 -1.89 -2.90
CA GLY A 51 3.38 -2.79 -3.52
C GLY A 51 3.45 -2.73 -5.04
N SER A 52 2.78 -1.76 -5.68
CA SER A 52 2.75 -1.69 -7.15
C SER A 52 4.13 -1.44 -7.76
N VAL A 53 4.98 -0.61 -7.14
CA VAL A 53 6.31 -0.32 -7.68
C VAL A 53 7.25 -1.49 -7.40
N ALA A 54 7.29 -2.01 -6.17
CA ALA A 54 7.96 -3.26 -5.86
C ALA A 54 7.57 -4.42 -6.81
N TYR A 55 6.28 -4.57 -7.13
CA TYR A 55 5.81 -5.61 -8.05
C TYR A 55 6.30 -5.38 -9.47
N ALA A 56 6.34 -4.12 -9.94
CA ALA A 56 6.91 -3.78 -11.24
C ALA A 56 8.42 -4.09 -11.30
N PHE A 57 9.18 -3.80 -10.24
CA PHE A 57 10.59 -4.22 -10.14
C PHE A 57 10.74 -5.76 -10.16
N LYS A 58 9.85 -6.48 -9.46
CA LYS A 58 9.82 -7.95 -9.48
C LYS A 58 9.55 -8.49 -10.89
N CYS A 59 8.58 -7.91 -11.63
CA CYS A 59 8.32 -8.22 -13.04
C CYS A 59 9.54 -7.95 -13.94
N ALA A 60 10.32 -6.91 -13.64
CA ALA A 60 11.57 -6.59 -14.33
C ALA A 60 12.77 -7.46 -13.90
N GLY A 61 12.52 -8.57 -13.19
CA GLY A 61 13.55 -9.55 -12.80
C GLY A 61 14.52 -9.05 -11.74
N LYS A 62 14.09 -8.12 -10.87
CA LYS A 62 14.93 -7.61 -9.78
C LYS A 62 14.74 -8.42 -8.49
N ALA A 63 15.77 -8.44 -7.65
CA ALA A 63 15.70 -8.92 -6.27
C ALA A 63 15.14 -7.80 -5.38
N VAL A 64 13.88 -7.92 -4.97
CA VAL A 64 13.13 -6.82 -4.35
C VAL A 64 13.00 -7.00 -2.84
N THR A 65 13.40 -5.98 -2.08
CA THR A 65 12.97 -5.80 -0.69
C THR A 65 11.84 -4.78 -0.67
N TYR A 66 10.65 -5.21 -0.30
CA TYR A 66 9.52 -4.34 0.02
C TYR A 66 9.60 -3.93 1.49
N ASN A 67 9.41 -2.64 1.80
CA ASN A 67 9.25 -2.15 3.16
C ASN A 67 8.02 -1.26 3.29
N ASP A 68 7.30 -1.37 4.41
CA ASP A 68 6.37 -0.32 4.84
C ASP A 68 6.32 -0.26 6.37
N ALA A 69 6.01 0.90 6.94
CA ALA A 69 5.88 1.06 8.39
C ALA A 69 4.55 0.49 8.92
N LEU A 70 3.52 0.41 8.08
CA LEU A 70 2.19 -0.07 8.47
C LEU A 70 2.12 -1.59 8.30
N LYS A 71 1.66 -2.29 9.34
CA LYS A 71 1.60 -3.75 9.37
C LYS A 71 0.63 -4.28 8.33
N PHE A 72 -0.45 -3.56 8.03
CA PHE A 72 -1.39 -4.02 7.00
C PHE A 72 -0.80 -3.91 5.58
N ASN A 73 0.06 -2.92 5.33
CA ASN A 73 0.82 -2.81 4.08
C ASN A 73 1.89 -3.92 4.00
N HIS A 74 2.55 -4.25 5.12
CA HIS A 74 3.47 -5.38 5.17
C HIS A 74 2.82 -6.71 4.74
N GLN A 75 1.54 -6.96 5.08
CA GLN A 75 0.82 -8.14 4.56
C GLN A 75 0.73 -8.14 3.03
N ILE A 76 0.58 -6.98 2.38
CA ILE A 76 0.58 -6.84 0.92
C ILE A 76 1.95 -7.22 0.35
N GLY A 77 3.03 -6.69 0.94
CA GLY A 77 4.40 -7.04 0.57
C GLY A 77 4.68 -8.54 0.68
N THR A 78 4.25 -9.15 1.78
CA THR A 78 4.41 -10.59 2.01
C THR A 78 3.59 -11.41 1.01
N ALA A 79 2.38 -10.97 0.70
CA ALA A 79 1.46 -11.68 -0.20
C ALA A 79 1.88 -11.62 -1.68
N LEU A 80 2.39 -10.48 -2.16
CA LEU A 80 2.59 -10.23 -3.60
C LEU A 80 4.07 -10.15 -4.01
N ILE A 81 4.95 -9.73 -3.09
CA ILE A 81 6.37 -9.51 -3.40
C ILE A 81 7.21 -10.69 -2.92
N GLU A 82 7.16 -11.00 -1.62
CA GLU A 82 7.93 -12.12 -1.05
C GLU A 82 7.42 -13.48 -1.51
N ASN A 83 6.09 -13.69 -1.53
CA ASN A 83 5.49 -14.94 -1.98
C ASN A 83 5.75 -15.17 -3.47
N GLY A 84 6.43 -16.27 -3.79
CA GLY A 84 6.67 -16.70 -5.17
C GLY A 84 5.68 -17.74 -5.71
N ARG A 85 5.02 -18.51 -4.83
CA ARG A 85 4.42 -19.80 -5.25
C ARG A 85 3.11 -20.16 -4.56
N VAL A 86 2.91 -19.76 -3.31
CA VAL A 86 1.74 -20.18 -2.52
C VAL A 86 0.50 -19.46 -2.99
N ARG A 87 -0.62 -20.19 -3.08
CA ARG A 87 -1.93 -19.68 -3.49
C ARG A 87 -2.99 -20.19 -2.53
N LEU A 88 -4.02 -19.39 -2.28
CA LEU A 88 -5.19 -19.84 -1.55
C LEU A 88 -6.00 -20.82 -2.39
N SER A 89 -6.44 -21.92 -1.79
CA SER A 89 -7.42 -22.82 -2.41
C SER A 89 -8.82 -22.19 -2.44
N ALA A 90 -9.69 -22.68 -3.32
CA ALA A 90 -11.07 -22.22 -3.39
C ALA A 90 -11.81 -22.43 -2.05
N SER A 91 -11.63 -23.59 -1.42
CA SER A 91 -12.23 -23.90 -0.12
C SER A 91 -11.71 -23.00 1.00
N SER A 92 -10.41 -22.64 0.97
CA SER A 92 -9.86 -21.66 1.91
C SER A 92 -10.55 -20.31 1.76
N ILE A 93 -10.76 -19.84 0.53
CA ILE A 93 -11.41 -18.54 0.24
C ILE A 93 -12.88 -18.55 0.67
N GLU A 94 -13.64 -19.58 0.29
CA GLU A 94 -15.05 -19.75 0.66
C GLU A 94 -15.23 -19.82 2.18
N GLY A 95 -14.28 -20.47 2.87
CA GLY A 95 -14.28 -20.62 4.32
C GLY A 95 -13.91 -19.36 5.10
N LEU A 96 -13.31 -18.32 4.47
CA LEU A 96 -12.77 -17.16 5.20
C LEU A 96 -13.81 -16.44 6.05
N LEU A 97 -15.04 -16.29 5.56
CA LEU A 97 -16.10 -15.56 6.29
C LEU A 97 -17.10 -16.48 7.00
N VAL A 98 -16.83 -17.79 7.03
CA VAL A 98 -17.72 -18.80 7.60
C VAL A 98 -17.10 -19.37 8.87
N ARG A 99 -17.89 -19.52 9.93
CA ARG A 99 -17.42 -20.16 11.18
C ARG A 99 -17.06 -21.61 10.91
N GLN A 100 -15.88 -22.01 11.37
CA GLN A 100 -15.28 -23.32 11.25
C GLN A 100 -15.30 -24.02 12.61
N PRO A 101 -15.53 -25.34 12.65
CA PRO A 101 -15.41 -26.12 13.88
C PRO A 101 -14.02 -25.98 14.50
N GLY A 102 -13.95 -25.78 15.82
CA GLY A 102 -12.69 -25.73 16.57
C GLY A 102 -11.94 -24.40 16.53
N VAL A 103 -12.41 -23.40 15.78
CA VAL A 103 -11.82 -22.05 15.75
C VAL A 103 -12.50 -21.15 16.79
N CYS A 104 -11.70 -20.45 17.58
CA CYS A 104 -12.19 -19.43 18.50
C CYS A 104 -12.33 -18.08 17.78
N TYR A 105 -13.48 -17.45 17.95
CA TYR A 105 -13.78 -16.17 17.31
C TYR A 105 -13.97 -15.08 18.36
N GLY A 106 -13.29 -13.96 18.15
CA GLY A 106 -13.58 -12.72 18.89
C GLY A 106 -14.87 -12.06 18.39
N ASP A 107 -15.23 -10.97 19.05
CA ASP A 107 -16.38 -10.12 18.71
C ASP A 107 -16.02 -8.62 18.78
N PHE A 108 -14.72 -8.31 18.71
CA PHE A 108 -14.22 -6.96 18.93
C PHE A 108 -14.73 -5.97 17.89
N VAL A 109 -14.74 -6.36 16.60
CA VAL A 109 -15.23 -5.47 15.54
C VAL A 109 -16.73 -5.22 15.73
N GLN A 110 -17.50 -6.30 15.93
CA GLN A 110 -18.94 -6.23 16.18
C GLN A 110 -19.31 -5.33 17.36
N ARG A 111 -18.58 -5.39 18.46
CA ARG A 111 -18.89 -4.59 19.66
C ARG A 111 -18.43 -3.14 19.58
N THR A 112 -17.34 -2.89 18.85
CA THR A 112 -16.65 -1.59 18.91
C THR A 112 -17.05 -0.64 17.78
N PHE A 113 -17.39 -1.18 16.60
CA PHE A 113 -17.70 -0.40 15.40
C PHE A 113 -19.15 -0.47 14.84
N PRO A 114 -20.22 -0.77 15.64
CA PRO A 114 -21.60 -0.63 15.15
C PRO A 114 -21.88 0.74 14.53
N GLY A 115 -22.46 0.76 13.32
CA GLY A 115 -22.88 1.99 12.66
C GLY A 115 -21.76 2.89 12.12
N ILE A 116 -20.48 2.49 12.25
CA ILE A 116 -19.34 3.33 11.87
C ILE A 116 -18.91 3.07 10.42
N TYR A 117 -18.47 1.83 10.15
CA TYR A 117 -17.78 1.48 8.90
C TYR A 117 -18.55 0.53 8.01
N PHE A 118 -19.14 -0.49 8.63
CA PHE A 118 -19.78 -1.64 7.99
C PHE A 118 -21.10 -1.96 8.69
N THR A 119 -21.96 -2.74 8.03
CA THR A 119 -23.18 -3.26 8.66
C THR A 119 -22.83 -4.23 9.79
N ASP A 120 -23.79 -4.54 10.66
CA ASP A 120 -23.56 -5.47 11.78
C ASP A 120 -23.18 -6.87 11.28
N GLU A 121 -23.78 -7.31 10.17
CA GLU A 121 -23.42 -8.56 9.49
C GLU A 121 -21.97 -8.53 8.97
N GLU A 122 -21.56 -7.45 8.31
CA GLU A 122 -20.19 -7.28 7.80
C GLU A 122 -19.16 -7.19 8.94
N ASN A 123 -19.52 -6.56 10.06
CA ASN A 123 -18.68 -6.54 11.27
C ASN A 123 -18.49 -7.96 11.83
N ALA A 124 -19.55 -8.78 11.86
CA ALA A 124 -19.45 -10.17 12.29
C ALA A 124 -18.59 -11.02 11.35
N GLN A 125 -18.70 -10.81 10.05
CA GLN A 125 -17.86 -11.46 9.05
C GLN A 125 -16.38 -11.10 9.22
N LEU A 126 -16.05 -9.85 9.56
CA LEU A 126 -14.68 -9.43 9.83
C LEU A 126 -14.07 -10.15 11.04
N ASP A 127 -14.82 -10.28 12.15
CA ASP A 127 -14.36 -11.02 13.33
C ASP A 127 -14.15 -12.52 13.01
N VAL A 128 -15.02 -13.12 12.19
CA VAL A 128 -14.86 -14.50 11.71
C VAL A 128 -13.62 -14.65 10.83
N ALA A 129 -13.40 -13.70 9.91
CA ALA A 129 -12.25 -13.69 9.02
C ALA A 129 -10.93 -13.66 9.77
N VAL A 130 -10.82 -12.84 10.81
CA VAL A 130 -9.61 -12.77 11.64
C VAL A 130 -9.29 -14.14 12.26
N GLY A 131 -10.28 -14.80 12.86
CA GLY A 131 -10.10 -16.11 13.47
C GLY A 131 -9.69 -17.18 12.45
N ASN A 132 -10.32 -17.18 11.27
CA ASN A 132 -10.00 -18.12 10.21
C ASN A 132 -8.61 -17.89 9.61
N ILE A 133 -8.19 -16.63 9.44
CA ILE A 133 -6.85 -16.30 8.97
C ILE A 133 -5.79 -16.75 9.98
N ALA A 134 -6.06 -16.60 11.28
CA ALA A 134 -5.09 -16.97 12.32
C ALA A 134 -4.71 -18.46 12.32
N VAL A 135 -5.61 -19.34 11.87
CA VAL A 135 -5.40 -20.80 11.86
C VAL A 135 -4.90 -21.35 10.52
N LEU A 136 -4.68 -20.51 9.49
CA LEU A 136 -4.04 -20.95 8.25
C LEU A 136 -2.55 -21.23 8.52
N ASP A 137 -2.03 -22.36 8.06
CA ASP A 137 -0.68 -22.83 8.38
C ASP A 137 0.41 -21.95 7.76
N SER A 138 0.26 -21.58 6.48
CA SER A 138 1.26 -20.84 5.73
C SER A 138 1.19 -19.33 6.00
N VAL A 139 2.34 -18.72 6.27
CA VAL A 139 2.46 -17.25 6.35
C VAL A 139 1.99 -16.57 5.06
N TYR A 140 2.18 -17.22 3.91
CA TYR A 140 1.78 -16.68 2.61
C TYR A 140 0.28 -16.85 2.36
N GLU A 141 -0.34 -17.95 2.82
CA GLU A 141 -1.81 -18.07 2.78
C GLU A 141 -2.46 -17.02 3.67
N ARG A 142 -1.93 -16.81 4.89
CA ARG A 142 -2.38 -15.73 5.79
C ARG A 142 -2.26 -14.37 5.12
N ALA A 143 -1.11 -14.08 4.52
CA ALA A 143 -0.88 -12.79 3.84
C ALA A 143 -1.84 -12.58 2.65
N LEU A 144 -2.09 -13.61 1.83
CA LEU A 144 -3.05 -13.55 0.73
C LEU A 144 -4.50 -13.33 1.22
N ALA A 145 -4.87 -14.00 2.31
CA ALA A 145 -6.20 -13.86 2.90
C ALA A 145 -6.37 -12.47 3.53
N TRP A 146 -5.34 -11.96 4.21
CA TRP A 146 -5.30 -10.56 4.67
C TRP A 146 -5.42 -9.60 3.50
N PHE A 147 -4.66 -9.78 2.42
CA PHE A 147 -4.77 -8.95 1.23
C PHE A 147 -6.21 -8.89 0.72
N GLY A 148 -6.86 -10.04 0.54
CA GLY A 148 -8.24 -10.13 0.08
C GLY A 148 -9.22 -9.41 1.00
N LEU A 149 -9.14 -9.67 2.31
CA LEU A 149 -10.00 -9.06 3.32
C LEU A 149 -9.82 -7.54 3.39
N LEU A 150 -8.58 -7.05 3.40
CA LEU A 150 -8.26 -5.62 3.54
C LEU A 150 -8.66 -4.83 2.29
N GLN A 151 -8.47 -5.38 1.09
CA GLN A 151 -8.94 -4.75 -0.15
C GLN A 151 -10.47 -4.76 -0.23
N ALA A 152 -11.15 -5.84 0.18
CA ALA A 152 -12.60 -5.90 0.26
C ALA A 152 -13.15 -4.86 1.24
N ALA A 153 -12.57 -4.78 2.44
CA ALA A 153 -12.91 -3.80 3.45
C ALA A 153 -12.77 -2.38 2.88
N THR A 154 -11.65 -2.07 2.23
CA THR A 154 -11.40 -0.78 1.59
C THR A 154 -12.42 -0.45 0.49
N ALA A 155 -12.73 -1.41 -0.39
CA ALA A 155 -13.66 -1.23 -1.51
C ALA A 155 -15.10 -0.91 -1.07
N LYS A 156 -15.47 -1.36 0.13
CA LYS A 156 -16.78 -1.10 0.73
C LYS A 156 -16.86 0.27 1.39
N ARG A 157 -15.76 1.00 1.58
CA ARG A 157 -15.77 2.30 2.27
C ARG A 157 -16.06 3.46 1.33
N PRO A 158 -16.88 4.44 1.74
CA PRO A 158 -16.92 5.72 1.06
C PRO A 158 -15.52 6.37 1.03
N TYR A 159 -15.13 6.86 -0.16
CA TYR A 159 -13.80 7.40 -0.44
C TYR A 159 -12.64 6.41 -0.24
N ASN A 160 -12.91 5.14 0.06
CA ASN A 160 -11.91 4.11 0.34
C ASN A 160 -11.02 4.42 1.57
N LEU A 161 -11.55 5.15 2.56
CA LEU A 161 -10.82 5.58 3.76
C LEU A 161 -11.62 5.33 5.06
N PHE A 162 -10.90 5.25 6.18
CA PHE A 162 -11.47 4.98 7.51
C PHE A 162 -11.48 6.20 8.45
N HIS A 163 -11.07 7.36 7.97
CA HIS A 163 -10.99 8.62 8.73
C HIS A 163 -12.35 9.25 9.15
N ARG A 164 -13.50 8.60 8.89
CA ARG A 164 -14.85 9.10 9.25
C ARG A 164 -15.85 7.96 9.50
N ALA A 165 -16.72 8.17 10.48
CA ALA A 165 -17.94 7.38 10.70
C ALA A 165 -19.00 7.76 9.66
N ASN A 166 -19.06 7.02 8.55
CA ASN A 166 -19.87 7.41 7.39
C ASN A 166 -20.61 6.25 6.72
N LEU A 167 -20.90 5.17 7.47
CA LEU A 167 -21.74 4.06 6.99
C LEU A 167 -23.08 4.56 6.42
N TYR A 168 -23.68 5.59 7.03
CA TYR A 168 -24.90 6.22 6.55
C TYR A 168 -24.84 6.62 5.07
N MET A 169 -23.64 6.98 4.57
CA MET A 169 -23.48 7.25 3.15
C MET A 169 -23.79 6.01 2.34
N ARG A 170 -23.32 4.81 2.67
CA ARG A 170 -23.64 3.61 1.89
C ARG A 170 -25.14 3.33 1.87
N LEU A 171 -25.79 3.47 3.02
CA LEU A 171 -27.19 3.09 3.23
C LEU A 171 -28.22 4.11 2.72
N ALA A 172 -27.81 5.37 2.50
CA ALA A 172 -28.74 6.40 2.05
C ALA A 172 -29.28 6.13 0.63
N ASP A 173 -30.60 6.20 0.49
CA ASP A 173 -31.30 6.04 -0.78
C ASP A 173 -31.27 7.35 -1.60
N VAL A 174 -30.17 7.55 -2.31
CA VAL A 174 -29.99 8.70 -3.21
C VAL A 174 -29.53 8.22 -4.59
N LYS A 175 -29.94 8.92 -5.65
CA LYS A 175 -29.41 8.70 -7.01
C LYS A 175 -27.91 9.03 -7.01
N ARG A 176 -27.07 8.04 -7.32
CA ARG A 176 -25.60 8.18 -7.37
C ARG A 176 -25.07 7.89 -8.76
N GLY A 177 -23.93 8.50 -9.08
CA GLY A 177 -23.16 8.15 -10.27
C GLY A 177 -22.74 6.68 -10.28
N PHE A 178 -22.58 6.14 -11.48
CA PHE A 178 -22.16 4.76 -11.74
C PHE A 178 -20.83 4.41 -11.03
N GLY A 179 -20.71 3.19 -10.50
CA GLY A 179 -19.46 2.62 -9.97
C GLY A 179 -19.34 2.50 -8.44
N ASN A 180 -19.59 3.58 -7.68
CA ASN A 180 -19.43 3.55 -6.22
C ASN A 180 -20.56 2.77 -5.52
N LYS A 181 -21.82 3.00 -5.91
CA LYS A 181 -22.97 2.30 -5.33
C LYS A 181 -22.92 0.79 -5.63
N ALA A 182 -22.63 0.41 -6.87
CA ALA A 182 -22.45 -0.99 -7.25
C ALA A 182 -21.36 -1.70 -6.41
N SER A 183 -20.25 -1.02 -6.13
CA SER A 183 -19.19 -1.56 -5.26
C SER A 183 -19.67 -1.72 -3.81
N TRP A 184 -20.45 -0.78 -3.28
CA TRP A 184 -20.92 -0.84 -1.88
C TRP A 184 -22.05 -1.83 -1.64
N ASP A 185 -22.92 -2.03 -2.64
CA ASP A 185 -24.08 -2.92 -2.58
C ASP A 185 -23.70 -4.37 -2.85
N ARG A 186 -22.57 -4.61 -3.53
CA ARG A 186 -22.04 -5.97 -3.72
C ARG A 186 -21.77 -6.64 -2.36
N PRO A 187 -22.19 -7.91 -2.16
CA PRO A 187 -21.94 -8.67 -0.94
C PRO A 187 -20.45 -8.69 -0.54
N PHE A 188 -20.19 -8.73 0.76
CA PHE A 188 -18.81 -8.62 1.27
C PHE A 188 -17.96 -9.85 0.91
N ASN A 189 -18.53 -11.05 1.01
CA ASN A 189 -17.92 -12.31 0.58
C ASN A 189 -17.46 -12.28 -0.88
N GLU A 190 -18.27 -11.73 -1.79
CA GLU A 190 -17.90 -11.64 -3.20
C GLU A 190 -16.71 -10.71 -3.45
N HIS A 191 -16.55 -9.64 -2.64
CA HIS A 191 -15.35 -8.80 -2.71
C HIS A 191 -14.13 -9.54 -2.20
N VAL A 192 -14.25 -10.22 -1.05
CA VAL A 192 -13.15 -11.02 -0.46
C VAL A 192 -12.68 -12.07 -1.47
N GLU A 193 -13.61 -12.81 -2.06
CA GLU A 193 -13.32 -13.80 -3.10
C GLU A 193 -12.62 -13.16 -4.31
N ALA A 194 -13.18 -12.07 -4.85
CA ALA A 194 -12.61 -11.41 -6.03
C ALA A 194 -11.19 -10.86 -5.79
N PHE A 195 -10.89 -10.33 -4.59
CA PHE A 195 -9.56 -9.85 -4.27
C PHE A 195 -8.58 -10.98 -3.93
N CYS A 196 -9.02 -12.06 -3.27
CA CYS A 196 -8.19 -13.26 -3.09
C CYS A 196 -7.80 -13.88 -4.44
N MET A 197 -8.75 -13.95 -5.38
CA MET A 197 -8.49 -14.47 -6.72
C MET A 197 -7.55 -13.58 -7.53
N GLN A 198 -7.66 -12.24 -7.41
CA GLN A 198 -6.67 -11.32 -7.98
C GLN A 198 -5.29 -11.53 -7.37
N ALA A 199 -5.19 -11.66 -6.04
CA ALA A 199 -3.93 -11.90 -5.35
C ALA A 199 -3.27 -13.20 -5.81
N ASN A 200 -4.03 -14.30 -5.85
CA ASN A 200 -3.57 -15.57 -6.40
C ASN A 200 -2.99 -15.41 -7.81
N ARG A 201 -3.69 -14.72 -8.72
CA ARG A 201 -3.21 -14.47 -10.10
C ARG A 201 -1.91 -13.67 -10.16
N ALA A 202 -1.68 -12.79 -9.19
CA ALA A 202 -0.48 -11.98 -9.07
C ALA A 202 0.71 -12.73 -8.45
N VAL A 203 0.53 -13.91 -7.86
CA VAL A 203 1.67 -14.66 -7.30
C VAL A 203 2.49 -15.28 -8.42
N PHE A 204 3.77 -14.94 -8.47
CA PHE A 204 4.77 -15.57 -9.35
C PHE A 204 6.17 -15.52 -8.74
N ASP A 205 7.02 -16.43 -9.20
CA ASP A 205 8.44 -16.52 -8.88
C ASP A 205 9.23 -15.97 -10.07
N ASN A 206 10.09 -14.98 -9.83
CA ASN A 206 10.93 -14.38 -10.87
C ASN A 206 12.37 -14.93 -10.84
N GLY A 207 12.65 -15.94 -10.01
CA GLY A 207 13.98 -16.53 -9.83
C GLY A 207 14.93 -15.73 -8.93
N GLU A 208 14.51 -14.57 -8.44
CA GLU A 208 15.32 -13.69 -7.58
C GLU A 208 14.79 -13.67 -6.14
N PRO A 209 15.68 -13.50 -5.13
CA PRO A 209 15.25 -13.40 -3.75
C PRO A 209 14.46 -12.10 -3.53
N CYS A 210 13.19 -12.24 -3.17
CA CYS A 210 12.32 -11.16 -2.78
C CYS A 210 11.92 -11.31 -1.31
N ARG A 211 11.82 -10.19 -0.58
CA ARG A 211 11.43 -10.19 0.84
C ARG A 211 10.56 -8.99 1.20
N SER A 212 9.76 -9.15 2.25
CA SER A 212 8.94 -8.10 2.83
C SER A 212 9.45 -7.77 4.24
N VAL A 213 9.64 -6.50 4.55
CA VAL A 213 9.99 -6.01 5.88
C VAL A 213 8.95 -5.00 6.37
N CYS A 214 8.85 -4.83 7.69
CA CYS A 214 7.92 -3.91 8.32
C CYS A 214 8.68 -2.98 9.26
N ALA A 215 9.13 -1.83 8.75
CA ALA A 215 9.91 -0.86 9.51
C ALA A 215 9.71 0.57 8.99
N ASP A 216 10.07 1.57 9.80
CA ASP A 216 10.29 2.91 9.26
C ASP A 216 11.43 2.85 8.21
N ALA A 217 11.30 3.60 7.11
CA ALA A 217 12.32 3.63 6.06
C ALA A 217 13.74 4.01 6.56
N ARG A 218 13.82 4.73 7.69
CA ARG A 218 15.07 5.06 8.39
C ARG A 218 15.67 3.88 9.17
N GLU A 219 14.97 2.78 9.33
CA GLU A 219 15.41 1.65 10.15
C GLU A 219 15.65 0.38 9.33
N VAL A 220 15.29 0.38 8.05
CA VAL A 220 15.53 -0.75 7.15
C VAL A 220 17.04 -1.01 7.06
N GLY A 221 17.43 -2.26 7.30
CA GLY A 221 18.81 -2.71 7.15
C GLY A 221 19.12 -3.24 5.76
N GLY A 222 20.41 -3.39 5.46
CA GLY A 222 20.92 -4.01 4.23
C GLY A 222 21.62 -3.03 3.30
N ARG A 223 22.15 -3.58 2.20
CA ARG A 223 22.74 -2.83 1.08
C ARG A 223 21.97 -3.18 -0.18
N TYR A 224 21.75 -2.18 -1.02
CA TYR A 224 20.97 -2.29 -2.24
C TYR A 224 21.69 -1.53 -3.35
N ASP A 225 21.56 -2.00 -4.58
CA ASP A 225 22.07 -1.29 -5.75
C ASP A 225 21.20 -0.06 -6.02
N LEU A 226 19.88 -0.17 -5.80
CA LEU A 226 18.90 0.89 -5.98
C LEU A 226 17.95 1.01 -4.78
N VAL A 227 17.70 2.23 -4.33
CA VAL A 227 16.69 2.56 -3.31
C VAL A 227 15.65 3.49 -3.91
N TYR A 228 14.41 3.01 -3.98
CA TYR A 228 13.24 3.75 -4.40
C TYR A 228 12.49 4.31 -3.18
N LEU A 229 12.22 5.61 -3.22
CA LEU A 229 11.60 6.38 -2.15
C LEU A 229 10.31 7.03 -2.68
N ASP A 230 9.16 6.68 -2.09
CA ASP A 230 7.86 7.33 -2.30
C ASP A 230 7.27 7.76 -0.95
N PRO A 231 7.93 8.70 -0.25
CA PRO A 231 7.55 9.05 1.11
C PRO A 231 6.17 9.73 1.15
N PRO A 232 5.47 9.69 2.30
CA PRO A 232 4.34 10.58 2.53
C PRO A 232 4.75 12.03 2.27
N TYR A 233 3.92 12.77 1.54
CA TYR A 233 4.20 14.17 1.23
C TYR A 233 3.38 15.10 2.11
N VAL A 234 3.98 16.26 2.39
CA VAL A 234 3.29 17.40 3.00
C VAL A 234 3.01 18.41 1.90
N SER A 235 1.74 18.76 1.68
CA SER A 235 1.39 19.74 0.65
C SER A 235 1.97 21.13 0.98
N ARG A 236 2.03 22.02 -0.03
CA ARG A 236 2.39 23.44 0.18
C ARG A 236 1.57 24.15 1.27
N THR A 237 0.32 23.74 1.50
CA THR A 237 -0.54 24.28 2.57
C THR A 237 -0.15 23.78 3.95
N GLY A 238 0.83 22.88 4.07
CA GLY A 238 1.32 22.31 5.31
C GLY A 238 0.50 21.12 5.82
N THR A 239 -0.41 20.58 5.00
CA THR A 239 -1.22 19.42 5.37
C THR A 239 -0.46 18.15 5.00
N GLY A 240 0.02 17.43 6.02
CA GLY A 240 0.64 16.12 5.85
C GLY A 240 -0.37 15.02 5.58
N VAL A 241 -0.01 14.06 4.74
CA VAL A 241 -0.77 12.82 4.56
C VAL A 241 -0.39 11.84 5.66
N ASP A 242 -1.33 11.54 6.55
CA ASP A 242 -1.17 10.50 7.58
C ASP A 242 -1.91 9.22 7.15
N TYR A 243 -1.15 8.30 6.55
CA TYR A 243 -1.67 7.01 6.11
C TYR A 243 -2.13 6.13 7.28
N ARG A 244 -1.50 6.24 8.46
CA ARG A 244 -1.94 5.50 9.65
C ARG A 244 -3.32 6.00 10.08
N ALA A 245 -3.56 7.31 10.07
CA ALA A 245 -4.89 7.87 10.36
C ALA A 245 -5.94 7.50 9.30
N PHE A 246 -5.56 7.45 8.01
CA PHE A 246 -6.49 7.08 6.93
C PHE A 246 -6.92 5.63 6.93
N TYR A 247 -6.00 4.73 7.31
CA TYR A 247 -6.18 3.28 7.25
C TYR A 247 -6.14 2.62 8.63
N HIS A 248 -6.37 3.39 9.69
CA HIS A 248 -6.23 2.93 11.09
C HIS A 248 -7.07 1.68 11.41
N PHE A 249 -8.23 1.52 10.76
CA PHE A 249 -9.06 0.33 10.93
C PHE A 249 -8.38 -0.92 10.40
N LEU A 250 -7.76 -0.83 9.22
CA LEU A 250 -7.00 -1.93 8.61
C LEU A 250 -5.76 -2.27 9.45
N GLU A 251 -5.06 -1.23 9.91
CA GLU A 251 -3.89 -1.38 10.78
C GLU A 251 -4.24 -2.01 12.14
N GLY A 252 -5.40 -1.68 12.70
CA GLY A 252 -5.92 -2.32 13.91
C GLY A 252 -6.38 -3.75 13.67
N LEU A 253 -7.02 -4.03 12.52
CA LEU A 253 -7.55 -5.35 12.17
C LEU A 253 -6.44 -6.41 12.10
N VAL A 254 -5.29 -6.08 11.52
CA VAL A 254 -4.12 -7.00 11.50
C VAL A 254 -3.40 -7.10 12.85
N GLN A 255 -3.80 -6.29 13.84
CA GLN A 255 -3.31 -6.30 15.22
C GLN A 255 -4.41 -6.68 16.21
N TYR A 256 -5.35 -7.53 15.78
CA TYR A 256 -6.61 -7.79 16.46
C TYR A 256 -6.51 -8.02 17.98
N GLU A 257 -5.58 -8.86 18.42
CA GLU A 257 -5.39 -9.18 19.85
C GLU A 257 -5.00 -7.97 20.70
N HIS A 258 -4.28 -7.01 20.13
CA HIS A 258 -3.78 -5.82 20.81
C HIS A 258 -4.63 -4.57 20.52
N TRP A 259 -5.58 -4.65 19.57
CA TRP A 259 -6.29 -3.49 19.03
C TRP A 259 -7.03 -2.69 20.11
N SER A 260 -7.62 -3.37 21.09
CA SER A 260 -8.31 -2.73 22.21
C SER A 260 -7.44 -1.73 22.99
N GLY A 261 -6.13 -1.96 23.09
CA GLY A 261 -5.18 -1.08 23.75
C GLY A 261 -4.73 0.13 22.90
N LEU A 262 -4.90 0.04 21.58
CA LEU A 262 -4.41 1.04 20.62
C LEU A 262 -5.47 2.09 20.27
N ILE A 263 -6.74 1.82 20.53
CA ILE A 263 -7.87 2.63 20.07
C ILE A 263 -8.17 3.81 21.02
N ASP A 264 -8.62 4.91 20.45
CA ASP A 264 -9.24 6.03 21.15
C ASP A 264 -10.77 5.86 21.16
N LEU A 265 -11.30 5.40 22.30
CA LEU A 265 -12.72 5.20 22.51
C LEU A 265 -13.50 6.52 22.66
N THR A 266 -12.85 7.68 22.68
CA THR A 266 -13.53 8.98 22.69
C THR A 266 -13.81 9.51 21.29
N SER A 267 -13.04 9.05 20.29
CA SER A 267 -13.20 9.40 18.88
C SER A 267 -14.53 8.86 18.31
N LYS A 268 -15.19 9.67 17.47
CA LYS A 268 -16.47 9.32 16.80
C LYS A 268 -16.34 8.11 15.88
N HIS A 269 -15.18 7.95 15.26
CA HIS A 269 -14.87 6.82 14.37
C HIS A 269 -13.93 5.81 15.02
N ARG A 270 -13.66 5.92 16.33
CA ARG A 270 -12.83 4.96 17.08
C ARG A 270 -11.45 4.78 16.42
N GLU A 271 -10.75 5.89 16.19
CA GLU A 271 -9.43 5.84 15.57
C GLU A 271 -8.36 5.23 16.46
N LEU A 272 -7.24 4.81 15.85
CA LEU A 272 -6.05 4.49 16.64
C LEU A 272 -5.51 5.78 17.26
N ARG A 273 -5.02 5.70 18.50
CA ARG A 273 -4.36 6.83 19.17
C ARG A 273 -3.24 7.37 18.30
N SER A 274 -3.12 8.71 18.26
CA SER A 274 -2.14 9.38 17.43
C SER A 274 -0.72 9.04 17.86
N GLU A 275 0.13 8.80 16.88
CA GLU A 275 1.57 8.60 17.06
C GLU A 275 2.29 9.68 16.26
N PRO A 276 3.23 10.44 16.85
CA PRO A 276 3.97 11.45 16.13
C PRO A 276 4.80 10.84 15.00
N SER A 277 4.55 11.24 13.75
CA SER A 277 5.35 10.85 12.60
C SER A 277 6.10 12.05 12.04
N GLY A 278 7.42 11.93 11.89
CA GLY A 278 8.24 12.94 11.22
C GLY A 278 7.88 13.12 9.74
N TRP A 279 7.34 12.08 9.11
CA TRP A 279 6.93 12.08 7.70
C TRP A 279 5.70 12.95 7.41
N ALA A 280 4.81 13.14 8.40
CA ALA A 280 3.61 13.97 8.26
C ALA A 280 3.83 15.42 8.75
N ASP A 281 5.00 15.75 9.28
CA ASP A 281 5.31 17.06 9.86
C ASP A 281 6.16 17.89 8.90
N ARG A 282 5.60 19.04 8.46
CA ARG A 282 6.26 20.00 7.57
C ARG A 282 7.68 20.38 8.00
N ARG A 283 7.94 20.45 9.31
CA ARG A 283 9.23 20.88 9.87
C ARG A 283 10.24 19.75 9.92
N ARG A 284 9.79 18.49 9.93
CA ARG A 284 10.64 17.31 10.12
C ARG A 284 10.81 16.47 8.86
N VAL A 285 9.85 16.48 7.94
CA VAL A 285 9.85 15.64 6.72
C VAL A 285 11.14 15.76 5.91
N GLY A 286 11.70 16.97 5.75
CA GLY A 286 12.97 17.16 5.05
C GLY A 286 14.18 16.55 5.76
N ALA A 287 14.21 16.59 7.10
CA ALA A 287 15.26 15.94 7.88
C ALA A 287 15.14 14.41 7.79
N CYS A 288 13.93 13.88 7.94
CA CYS A 288 13.67 12.44 7.80
C CYS A 288 14.10 11.91 6.42
N LEU A 289 13.83 12.66 5.36
CA LEU A 289 14.25 12.25 4.01
C LEU A 289 15.77 12.27 3.85
N ARG A 290 16.45 13.31 4.32
CA ARG A 290 17.93 13.38 4.29
C ARG A 290 18.60 12.25 5.07
N GLU A 291 18.04 11.83 6.21
CA GLU A 291 18.53 10.66 6.96
C GLU A 291 18.47 9.37 6.13
N VAL A 292 17.44 9.20 5.28
CA VAL A 292 17.33 8.04 4.40
C VAL A 292 18.30 8.15 3.22
N LEU A 293 18.42 9.33 2.60
CA LEU A 293 19.36 9.56 1.50
C LEU A 293 20.81 9.32 1.93
N ASP A 294 21.23 9.81 3.10
CA ASP A 294 22.58 9.62 3.63
C ASP A 294 22.87 8.14 3.94
N ARG A 295 21.92 7.44 4.58
CA ARG A 295 22.05 6.00 4.86
C ARG A 295 22.33 5.17 3.62
N TYR A 296 21.68 5.52 2.51
CA TYR A 296 21.79 4.80 1.24
C TYR A 296 22.61 5.57 0.20
N ARG A 297 23.53 6.43 0.64
CA ARG A 297 24.35 7.29 -0.25
C ARG A 297 25.19 6.53 -1.28
N GLU A 298 25.48 5.25 -1.05
CA GLU A 298 26.23 4.40 -1.98
C GLU A 298 25.32 3.71 -3.02
N SER A 299 24.00 3.75 -2.85
CA SER A 299 23.01 3.18 -3.79
C SER A 299 22.61 4.20 -4.86
N ILE A 300 22.06 3.75 -5.99
CA ILE A 300 21.26 4.62 -6.85
C ILE A 300 20.06 5.11 -6.05
N LEU A 301 19.85 6.42 -5.97
CA LEU A 301 18.77 7.03 -5.19
C LEU A 301 17.67 7.48 -6.13
N VAL A 302 16.46 6.93 -5.97
CA VAL A 302 15.29 7.29 -6.79
C VAL A 302 14.19 7.82 -5.88
N VAL A 303 13.76 9.06 -6.11
CA VAL A 303 12.70 9.71 -5.31
C VAL A 303 11.51 10.02 -6.22
N SER A 304 10.39 9.35 -5.97
CA SER A 304 9.09 9.73 -6.53
C SER A 304 8.45 10.76 -5.61
N TYR A 305 8.05 11.90 -6.15
CA TYR A 305 7.48 12.98 -5.37
C TYR A 305 6.50 13.83 -6.16
N ARG A 306 5.62 14.53 -5.42
CA ARG A 306 4.74 15.52 -6.01
C ARG A 306 5.42 16.88 -6.13
N ASP A 307 5.18 17.56 -7.24
CA ASP A 307 5.72 18.89 -7.50
C ASP A 307 5.20 20.00 -6.56
N ASP A 308 4.12 19.76 -5.81
CA ASP A 308 3.56 20.65 -4.79
C ASP A 308 3.82 20.16 -3.34
N GLY A 309 4.76 19.24 -3.16
CA GLY A 309 5.19 18.77 -1.85
C GLY A 309 6.21 19.68 -1.16
N ILE A 310 6.44 19.39 0.11
CA ILE A 310 7.50 19.95 0.96
C ILE A 310 8.35 18.78 1.46
N PRO A 311 9.68 18.74 1.23
CA PRO A 311 10.48 19.75 0.51
C PRO A 311 10.09 19.91 -0.95
N THR A 312 10.38 21.06 -1.54
CA THR A 312 10.17 21.33 -2.96
C THR A 312 11.09 20.45 -3.81
N ILE A 313 10.74 20.23 -5.08
CA ILE A 313 11.58 19.45 -6.02
C ILE A 313 13.01 20.02 -6.11
N ALA A 314 13.17 21.35 -6.09
CA ALA A 314 14.48 21.99 -6.12
C ALA A 314 15.30 21.72 -4.85
N GLU A 315 14.65 21.70 -3.68
CA GLU A 315 15.30 21.32 -2.42
C GLU A 315 15.68 19.83 -2.42
N LEU A 316 14.83 18.95 -2.96
CA LEU A 316 15.14 17.52 -3.12
C LEU A 316 16.30 17.27 -4.07
N GLU A 317 16.35 17.98 -5.20
CA GLU A 317 17.45 17.91 -6.16
C GLU A 317 18.76 18.39 -5.51
N ALA A 318 18.72 19.48 -4.75
CA ALA A 318 19.88 19.97 -3.99
C ALA A 318 20.33 18.99 -2.90
N ASP A 319 19.39 18.34 -2.19
CA ASP A 319 19.69 17.30 -1.21
C ASP A 319 20.33 16.08 -1.87
N LEU A 320 19.84 15.64 -3.04
CA LEU A 320 20.46 14.53 -3.80
C LEU A 320 21.88 14.88 -4.28
N HIS A 321 22.12 16.11 -4.71
CA HIS A 321 23.45 16.55 -5.13
C HIS A 321 24.50 16.56 -4.01
N GLN A 322 24.09 16.55 -2.74
CA GLN A 322 25.04 16.38 -1.62
C GLN A 322 25.64 14.96 -1.58
N PHE A 323 24.94 13.98 -2.17
CA PHE A 323 25.35 12.57 -2.15
C PHE A 323 25.73 12.05 -3.54
N LYS A 324 25.22 12.65 -4.62
CA LYS A 324 25.31 12.13 -5.99
C LYS A 324 25.89 13.13 -6.98
N ARG A 325 26.76 12.65 -7.87
CA ARG A 325 27.41 13.51 -8.88
C ARG A 325 26.44 13.95 -9.98
N ARG A 326 25.46 13.10 -10.31
CA ARG A 326 24.47 13.36 -11.36
C ARG A 326 23.07 13.17 -10.80
N VAL A 327 22.20 14.14 -11.01
CA VAL A 327 20.78 14.05 -10.71
C VAL A 327 19.99 14.29 -11.99
N ARG A 328 19.14 13.34 -12.36
CA ARG A 328 18.21 13.44 -13.50
C ARG A 328 16.80 13.61 -12.96
N VAL A 329 16.06 14.59 -13.48
CA VAL A 329 14.65 14.82 -13.13
C VAL A 329 13.76 14.45 -14.31
N ALA A 330 12.88 13.46 -14.11
CA ALA A 330 11.86 13.06 -15.07
C ALA A 330 10.47 13.47 -14.54
N ARG A 331 9.55 13.80 -15.45
CA ARG A 331 8.18 14.20 -15.12
C ARG A 331 7.20 13.34 -15.90
N GLU A 332 6.20 12.80 -15.21
CA GLU A 332 5.16 12.04 -15.88
C GLU A 332 4.30 12.98 -16.74
N GLY A 333 4.00 12.55 -17.97
CA GLY A 333 3.16 13.30 -18.90
C GLY A 333 1.70 13.39 -18.43
N PRO A 334 0.89 14.31 -18.99
CA PRO A 334 -0.53 14.40 -18.64
C PRO A 334 -1.25 13.10 -19.02
N SER A 335 -1.89 12.45 -18.05
CA SER A 335 -2.73 11.28 -18.29
C SER A 335 -3.99 11.67 -19.08
N ALA A 336 -4.28 10.96 -20.18
CA ALA A 336 -5.43 11.19 -21.06
C ALA A 336 -6.82 11.07 -20.37
N TYR A 337 -6.86 10.60 -19.12
CA TYR A 337 -8.08 10.35 -18.34
C TYR A 337 -8.30 11.32 -17.17
N ALA A 338 -7.50 12.39 -17.05
CA ALA A 338 -7.71 13.40 -16.01
C ALA A 338 -8.90 14.32 -16.37
N LEU A 339 -10.04 14.12 -15.71
CA LEU A 339 -11.26 14.93 -15.85
C LEU A 339 -11.15 16.37 -15.28
N SER A 340 -9.97 16.84 -14.86
CA SER A 340 -9.77 18.19 -14.33
C SER A 340 -8.86 19.03 -15.24
N LYS A 341 -9.36 20.20 -15.65
CA LYS A 341 -8.62 21.24 -16.41
C LYS A 341 -7.75 22.15 -15.53
N GLN A 342 -7.64 21.87 -14.23
CA GLN A 342 -6.70 22.58 -13.35
C GLN A 342 -5.33 21.90 -13.46
N ALA A 343 -4.25 22.68 -13.38
CA ALA A 343 -2.89 22.17 -13.33
C ALA A 343 -2.75 21.18 -12.16
N THR A 344 -3.01 19.90 -12.43
CA THR A 344 -2.87 18.82 -11.49
C THR A 344 -1.40 18.66 -11.18
N SER A 345 -1.06 18.63 -9.88
CA SER A 345 0.30 18.34 -9.41
C SER A 345 0.83 17.12 -10.16
N ARG A 346 2.02 17.24 -10.73
CA ARG A 346 2.62 16.15 -11.51
C ARG A 346 3.51 15.30 -10.61
N GLU A 347 3.52 14.01 -10.89
CA GLU A 347 4.53 13.11 -10.35
C GLU A 347 5.90 13.47 -10.98
N VAL A 348 6.90 13.58 -10.13
CA VAL A 348 8.28 13.89 -10.48
C VAL A 348 9.15 12.77 -9.94
N LEU A 349 10.03 12.26 -10.80
CA LEU A 349 11.01 11.24 -10.43
C LEU A 349 12.41 11.88 -10.47
N LEU A 350 13.08 11.95 -9.33
CA LEU A 350 14.47 12.36 -9.22
C LEU A 350 15.35 11.13 -9.12
N ILE A 351 16.39 11.05 -9.96
CA ILE A 351 17.28 9.89 -10.07
C ILE A 351 18.72 10.36 -9.84
N GLY A 352 19.29 10.03 -8.68
CA GLY A 352 20.65 10.32 -8.28
C GLY A 352 21.61 9.16 -8.55
N THR A 353 22.69 9.43 -9.29
CA THR A 353 23.74 8.47 -9.69
C THR A 353 25.14 9.10 -9.54
N ASP A 354 26.17 8.27 -9.52
CA ASP A 354 27.58 8.68 -9.35
C ASP A 354 28.35 8.94 -10.66
#